data_AF-A0A2V5RIV4-F1
#
_entry.id   AF-A0A2V5RIV4-F1
#
_cell.length_a   1.000
_cell.length_b   1.000
_cell.length_c   1.000
_cell.angle_alpha   90.00
_cell.angle_beta   90.00
_cell.angle_gamma   90.00
#
_symmetry.space_group_name_H-M   'P 1'
#
loop_
_entity.id
_entity.type
_entity.pdbx_description
1 polymer ?
#
loop_
_entity_poly.entity_id
_entity_poly.type
_entity_poly.pdbx_seq_one_letter_code
_entity_poly.pdbx_strand_id
1 'polypeptide(L)'
;MQAALPPEIPGNPDGCYPAFTTAEGCNALHQLTGGIGDTAVGWYSNFLAGDASFNTSVGAGTLALDSGVGSGQNTALGTAAMILNLSGSGNTAVGTNALVFNTAAADNNAVGRFALYHNDESGGGVANGNNAFGSFALFDNSDGTHNSAFGDSALTSNVDSFNNTAVGAEALFFNDFFADAFANNNTAVGWRALRENTDAASNTAVGSLALRFNDVSGFGAANGNTAVGAQALFSNGDGFFNDAVGAFALVSNNDGFGNNAFGNSALFFNTTPAENTAIGDVALAFNDFSLAGTANNNVAVGGAALFNNDGGSENTAVGTGAGPNVVDGFNNTYLGDFVGTLAADESDTIRIGDLSNGNGAGSLDC
;
A
#
# COMPACT_ATOMS: atom_id res chain seq x y z
N MET A 1 40.75 1.44 -4.50
CA MET A 1 41.78 0.99 -5.47
C MET A 1 41.28 1.36 -6.86
N GLN A 2 41.96 2.29 -7.52
CA GLN A 2 41.59 2.74 -8.86
C GLN A 2 42.18 1.72 -9.85
N ALA A 3 41.33 0.92 -10.50
CA ALA A 3 41.79 0.00 -11.54
C ALA A 3 42.24 0.82 -12.75
N ALA A 4 43.49 0.67 -13.18
CA ALA A 4 43.98 1.25 -14.41
C ALA A 4 43.25 0.59 -15.59
N LEU A 5 42.74 1.39 -16.53
CA LEU A 5 42.13 0.88 -17.76
C LEU A 5 43.16 0.02 -18.51
N PRO A 6 42.78 -1.15 -19.04
CA PRO A 6 43.65 -1.88 -19.94
C PRO A 6 43.97 -1.01 -21.17
N PRO A 7 45.17 -1.15 -21.77
CA PRO A 7 45.50 -0.44 -22.99
C PRO A 7 44.51 -0.82 -24.10
N GLU A 8 44.08 0.17 -24.88
CA GLU A 8 43.29 -0.07 -26.10
C GLU A 8 43.94 -1.17 -26.94
N ILE A 9 43.13 -2.14 -27.38
CA ILE A 9 43.60 -3.18 -28.30
C ILE A 9 43.74 -2.52 -29.67
N PRO A 10 44.96 -2.43 -30.25
CA PRO A 10 45.13 -1.82 -31.56
C PRO A 10 44.41 -2.66 -32.62
N GLY A 11 43.41 -2.08 -33.29
CA GLY A 11 42.71 -2.70 -34.42
C GLY A 11 41.23 -3.06 -34.19
N ASN A 12 40.66 -2.80 -33.01
CA ASN A 12 39.20 -2.75 -32.88
C ASN A 12 38.71 -1.44 -33.51
N PRO A 13 37.82 -1.47 -34.52
CA PRO A 13 37.15 -0.26 -34.98
C PRO A 13 36.25 0.23 -33.85
N ASP A 14 36.69 1.28 -33.17
CA ASP A 14 35.82 2.05 -32.28
C ASP A 14 34.65 2.62 -33.12
N GLY A 15 33.43 2.27 -32.71
CA GLY A 15 32.17 2.87 -33.14
C GLY A 15 31.80 2.75 -34.63
N CYS A 16 31.34 1.59 -35.08
CA CYS A 16 30.34 1.42 -36.17
C CYS A 16 30.00 -0.08 -36.34
N TYR A 17 29.39 -0.71 -35.33
CA TYR A 17 28.94 -2.09 -35.51
C TYR A 17 27.72 -2.14 -36.45
N PRO A 18 27.58 -3.21 -37.26
CA PRO A 18 26.42 -3.39 -38.13
C PRO A 18 25.08 -3.37 -37.37
N ALA A 19 23.99 -3.14 -38.09
CA ALA A 19 22.63 -3.21 -37.56
C ALA A 19 22.36 -2.26 -36.38
N PHE A 20 22.98 -1.07 -36.39
CA PHE A 20 22.79 -0.02 -35.37
C PHE A 20 23.27 -0.41 -33.96
N THR A 21 24.18 -1.38 -33.85
CA THR A 21 24.72 -1.85 -32.56
C THR A 21 25.93 -1.02 -32.11
N THR A 22 26.19 -0.99 -30.81
CA THR A 22 27.36 -0.34 -30.18
C THR A 22 27.91 -1.25 -29.09
N ALA A 23 29.21 -1.53 -29.10
CA ALA A 23 29.86 -2.31 -28.05
C ALA A 23 31.19 -1.63 -27.65
N GLU A 24 31.37 -1.38 -26.35
CA GLU A 24 32.59 -0.77 -25.80
C GLU A 24 32.95 -1.39 -24.44
N GLY A 25 34.23 -1.67 -24.21
CA GLY A 25 34.73 -2.34 -23.00
C GLY A 25 35.01 -3.84 -23.15
N CYS A 26 35.52 -4.45 -22.07
CA CYS A 26 36.00 -5.84 -22.12
C CYS A 26 34.84 -6.84 -22.20
N ASN A 27 34.82 -7.64 -23.26
CA ASN A 27 33.79 -8.66 -23.52
C ASN A 27 32.36 -8.08 -23.56
N ALA A 28 32.20 -6.81 -23.93
CA ALA A 28 30.89 -6.24 -24.23
C ALA A 28 30.35 -6.87 -25.54
N LEU A 29 29.07 -7.26 -25.55
CA LEU A 29 28.37 -7.81 -26.73
C LEU A 29 29.11 -8.98 -27.42
N HIS A 30 29.61 -9.94 -26.63
CA HIS A 30 30.53 -10.96 -27.13
C HIS A 30 29.89 -12.03 -28.04
N GLN A 31 28.63 -12.40 -27.78
CA GLN A 31 27.92 -13.46 -28.53
C GLN A 31 26.57 -12.99 -29.10
N LEU A 32 26.62 -12.05 -30.05
CA LEU A 32 25.46 -11.64 -30.86
C LEU A 32 25.34 -12.54 -32.10
N THR A 33 24.23 -13.29 -32.24
CA THR A 33 23.96 -14.21 -33.35
C THR A 33 23.02 -13.64 -34.41
N GLY A 34 22.12 -12.70 -34.06
CA GLY A 34 21.13 -12.16 -35.01
C GLY A 34 20.43 -10.84 -34.63
N GLY A 35 20.65 -10.31 -33.43
CA GLY A 35 20.01 -9.10 -32.91
C GLY A 35 20.40 -7.77 -33.56
N ILE A 36 19.57 -6.73 -33.38
CA ILE A 36 19.80 -5.38 -33.92
C ILE A 36 19.61 -4.30 -32.85
N GLY A 37 20.32 -3.17 -32.98
CA GLY A 37 20.08 -1.98 -32.17
C GLY A 37 20.53 -2.06 -30.71
N ASP A 38 21.41 -3.01 -30.36
CA ASP A 38 21.91 -3.19 -29.01
C ASP A 38 23.08 -2.25 -28.68
N THR A 39 23.09 -1.67 -27.48
CA THR A 39 24.19 -0.87 -26.94
C THR A 39 24.74 -1.54 -25.69
N ALA A 40 26.02 -1.92 -25.69
CA ALA A 40 26.70 -2.52 -24.55
C ALA A 40 27.98 -1.76 -24.19
N VAL A 41 28.03 -1.15 -23.01
CA VAL A 41 29.20 -0.40 -22.53
C VAL A 41 29.62 -0.94 -21.16
N GLY A 42 30.84 -1.46 -21.04
CA GLY A 42 31.42 -1.90 -19.77
C GLY A 42 32.03 -3.31 -19.80
N TRP A 43 32.28 -3.87 -18.61
CA TRP A 43 32.88 -5.21 -18.46
C TRP A 43 31.79 -6.27 -18.49
N TYR A 44 31.83 -7.21 -19.45
CA TYR A 44 30.81 -8.26 -19.63
C TYR A 44 29.38 -7.70 -19.71
N SER A 45 29.24 -6.51 -20.30
CA SER A 45 27.93 -5.91 -20.57
C SER A 45 27.29 -6.61 -21.78
N ASN A 46 26.06 -7.12 -21.61
CA ASN A 46 25.32 -7.89 -22.62
C ASN A 46 26.19 -8.99 -23.27
N PHE A 47 26.81 -9.84 -22.45
CA PHE A 47 27.82 -10.79 -22.91
C PHE A 47 27.26 -11.86 -23.86
N LEU A 48 26.10 -12.44 -23.52
CA LEU A 48 25.41 -13.48 -24.29
C LEU A 48 24.07 -12.94 -24.80
N ALA A 49 24.08 -12.12 -25.85
CA ALA A 49 22.89 -11.46 -26.40
C ALA A 49 22.06 -12.34 -27.35
N GLY A 50 22.68 -13.35 -27.99
CA GLY A 50 21.99 -14.21 -28.96
C GLY A 50 21.29 -13.42 -30.07
N ASP A 51 19.97 -13.61 -30.19
CA ASP A 51 19.12 -12.93 -31.19
C ASP A 51 18.33 -11.74 -30.60
N ALA A 52 18.59 -11.35 -29.35
CA ALA A 52 17.89 -10.26 -28.67
C ALA A 52 18.15 -8.91 -29.35
N SER A 53 17.18 -7.99 -29.34
CA SER A 53 17.30 -6.70 -30.04
C SER A 53 16.86 -5.51 -29.18
N PHE A 54 17.37 -4.33 -29.51
CA PHE A 54 17.01 -3.05 -28.89
C PHE A 54 17.35 -2.96 -27.40
N ASN A 55 18.39 -3.65 -26.95
CA ASN A 55 18.83 -3.60 -25.56
C ASN A 55 19.84 -2.48 -25.31
N THR A 56 19.80 -1.87 -24.13
CA THR A 56 20.82 -0.91 -23.66
C THR A 56 21.41 -1.41 -22.35
N SER A 57 22.70 -1.69 -22.31
CA SER A 57 23.39 -2.23 -21.13
C SER A 57 24.65 -1.41 -20.83
N VAL A 58 24.68 -0.74 -19.67
CA VAL A 58 25.78 0.14 -19.27
C VAL A 58 26.22 -0.18 -17.84
N GLY A 59 27.42 -0.74 -17.70
CA GLY A 59 27.98 -1.13 -16.41
C GLY A 59 28.72 -2.46 -16.45
N ALA A 60 29.12 -2.95 -15.28
CA ALA A 60 29.81 -4.23 -15.15
C ALA A 60 28.78 -5.35 -14.94
N GLY A 61 28.76 -6.34 -15.84
CA GLY A 61 27.86 -7.49 -15.76
C GLY A 61 26.38 -7.16 -15.98
N THR A 62 26.06 -6.04 -16.62
CA THR A 62 24.67 -5.71 -16.98
C THR A 62 24.15 -6.62 -18.07
N LEU A 63 22.96 -7.18 -17.90
CA LEU A 63 22.29 -8.00 -18.92
C LEU A 63 23.15 -9.15 -19.45
N ALA A 64 23.98 -9.77 -18.61
CA ALA A 64 25.03 -10.68 -19.09
C ALA A 64 24.48 -11.92 -19.81
N LEU A 65 23.24 -12.34 -19.52
CA LEU A 65 22.60 -13.56 -20.03
C LEU A 65 21.22 -13.30 -20.66
N ASP A 66 21.16 -12.48 -21.72
CA ASP A 66 19.93 -12.27 -22.50
C ASP A 66 19.89 -13.19 -23.72
N SER A 67 19.40 -14.41 -23.55
CA SER A 67 19.43 -15.41 -24.61
C SER A 67 18.06 -16.04 -24.85
N GLY A 68 17.23 -15.38 -25.66
CA GLY A 68 15.91 -15.89 -26.02
C GLY A 68 15.36 -15.34 -27.34
N VAL A 69 14.58 -16.15 -28.05
CA VAL A 69 13.80 -15.67 -29.21
C VAL A 69 12.64 -14.83 -28.67
N GLY A 70 12.66 -13.53 -28.92
CA GLY A 70 11.66 -12.58 -28.40
C GLY A 70 12.09 -11.79 -27.17
N SER A 71 13.33 -11.99 -26.69
CA SER A 71 13.91 -11.10 -25.68
C SER A 71 14.47 -9.83 -26.33
N GLY A 72 14.35 -8.69 -25.64
CA GLY A 72 14.72 -7.40 -26.21
C GLY A 72 14.00 -6.21 -25.57
N GLN A 73 14.34 -5.01 -26.04
CA GLN A 73 13.82 -3.73 -25.53
C GLN A 73 14.11 -3.51 -24.04
N ASN A 74 15.19 -4.10 -23.53
CA ASN A 74 15.55 -3.99 -22.14
C ASN A 74 16.61 -2.89 -21.91
N THR A 75 16.52 -2.14 -20.82
CA THR A 75 17.49 -1.10 -20.42
C THR A 75 18.10 -1.45 -19.07
N ALA A 76 19.39 -1.80 -19.00
CA ALA A 76 20.14 -2.07 -17.78
C ALA A 76 21.26 -1.05 -17.55
N LEU A 77 21.27 -0.36 -16.41
CA LEU A 77 22.29 0.61 -16.01
C LEU A 77 22.73 0.37 -14.56
N GLY A 78 24.00 0.04 -14.35
CA GLY A 78 24.56 -0.20 -13.01
C GLY A 78 25.43 -1.45 -12.94
N THR A 79 25.94 -1.81 -11.76
CA THR A 79 26.68 -3.07 -11.61
C THR A 79 25.69 -4.22 -11.41
N ALA A 80 25.82 -5.28 -12.21
CA ALA A 80 25.00 -6.49 -12.16
C ALA A 80 23.48 -6.23 -12.25
N ALA A 81 23.06 -5.13 -12.90
CA ALA A 81 21.65 -4.90 -13.20
C ALA A 81 21.18 -5.93 -14.24
N MET A 82 20.06 -6.61 -13.97
CA MET A 82 19.39 -7.51 -14.90
C MET A 82 20.26 -8.67 -15.41
N ILE A 83 21.14 -9.20 -14.57
CA ILE A 83 22.16 -10.17 -14.98
C ILE A 83 21.56 -11.54 -15.39
N LEU A 84 20.39 -11.92 -14.88
CA LEU A 84 19.67 -13.16 -15.20
C LEU A 84 18.29 -12.85 -15.80
N ASN A 85 18.25 -12.23 -16.98
CA ASN A 85 17.03 -12.04 -17.76
C ASN A 85 17.09 -12.88 -19.03
N LEU A 86 16.63 -14.14 -18.96
CA LEU A 86 16.81 -15.14 -20.01
C LEU A 86 15.92 -14.88 -21.23
N SER A 87 14.65 -14.52 -21.02
CA SER A 87 13.69 -14.29 -22.11
C SER A 87 12.73 -13.12 -21.92
N GLY A 88 12.86 -12.33 -20.85
CA GLY A 88 12.00 -11.18 -20.58
C GLY A 88 12.29 -9.99 -21.49
N SER A 89 11.23 -9.27 -21.89
CA SER A 89 11.30 -8.10 -22.78
C SER A 89 10.70 -6.85 -22.15
N GLY A 90 11.13 -5.68 -22.63
CA GLY A 90 10.57 -4.39 -22.19
C GLY A 90 10.92 -3.99 -20.75
N ASN A 91 11.97 -4.57 -20.16
CA ASN A 91 12.34 -4.29 -18.77
C ASN A 91 13.33 -3.13 -18.65
N THR A 92 13.16 -2.25 -17.65
CA THR A 92 14.11 -1.20 -17.28
C THR A 92 14.69 -1.49 -15.91
N ALA A 93 16.02 -1.59 -15.77
CA ALA A 93 16.74 -1.82 -14.52
C ALA A 93 17.86 -0.78 -14.35
N VAL A 94 17.72 0.14 -13.40
CA VAL A 94 18.69 1.20 -13.10
C VAL A 94 19.09 1.14 -11.63
N GLY A 95 20.30 0.65 -11.36
CA GLY A 95 20.82 0.50 -10.01
C GLY A 95 21.77 -0.68 -9.88
N THR A 96 22.47 -0.77 -8.75
CA THR A 96 23.25 -1.99 -8.45
C THR A 96 22.31 -3.12 -8.09
N ASN A 97 22.45 -4.26 -8.78
CA ASN A 97 21.63 -5.45 -8.58
C ASN A 97 20.12 -5.17 -8.71
N ALA A 98 19.71 -4.24 -9.56
CA ALA A 98 18.28 -4.08 -9.90
C ALA A 98 17.85 -5.22 -10.83
N LEU A 99 16.67 -5.80 -10.60
CA LEU A 99 16.04 -6.80 -11.47
C LEU A 99 16.90 -8.06 -11.73
N VAL A 100 17.64 -8.55 -10.73
CA VAL A 100 18.64 -9.62 -10.91
C VAL A 100 18.02 -10.94 -11.33
N PHE A 101 16.97 -11.39 -10.63
CA PHE A 101 16.27 -12.63 -10.91
C PHE A 101 14.92 -12.32 -11.59
N ASN A 102 14.98 -12.13 -12.90
CA ASN A 102 13.83 -11.83 -13.75
C ASN A 102 13.87 -12.74 -14.98
N THR A 103 13.68 -14.04 -14.75
CA THR A 103 14.00 -15.09 -15.72
C THR A 103 13.28 -14.89 -17.06
N ALA A 104 11.95 -14.71 -17.04
CA ALA A 104 11.12 -14.60 -18.24
C ALA A 104 10.10 -13.44 -18.20
N ALA A 105 9.99 -12.71 -17.08
CA ALA A 105 9.01 -11.64 -16.93
C ALA A 105 9.34 -10.36 -17.75
N ALA A 106 8.30 -9.66 -18.17
CA ALA A 106 8.32 -8.53 -19.10
C ALA A 106 7.67 -7.26 -18.50
N ASP A 107 7.98 -6.12 -19.12
CA ASP A 107 7.41 -4.80 -18.81
C ASP A 107 7.63 -4.32 -17.36
N ASN A 108 8.75 -4.70 -16.74
CA ASN A 108 9.09 -4.29 -15.37
C ASN A 108 10.04 -3.09 -15.32
N ASN A 109 9.80 -2.13 -14.43
CA ASN A 109 10.63 -0.94 -14.22
C ASN A 109 11.23 -0.94 -12.81
N ALA A 110 12.52 -1.25 -12.68
CA ALA A 110 13.28 -1.25 -11.43
C ALA A 110 14.30 -0.10 -11.40
N VAL A 111 14.10 0.91 -10.55
CA VAL A 111 15.02 2.03 -10.35
C VAL A 111 15.40 2.13 -8.88
N GLY A 112 16.61 1.71 -8.56
CA GLY A 112 17.14 1.68 -7.20
C GLY A 112 18.07 0.49 -6.98
N ARG A 113 18.82 0.53 -5.88
CA ARG A 113 19.67 -0.59 -5.48
C ARG A 113 18.77 -1.74 -4.99
N PHE A 114 18.96 -2.94 -5.54
CA PHE A 114 18.15 -4.14 -5.20
C PHE A 114 16.63 -3.97 -5.43
N ALA A 115 16.19 -3.04 -6.30
CA ALA A 115 14.78 -2.98 -6.69
C ALA A 115 14.43 -4.22 -7.54
N LEU A 116 13.28 -4.86 -7.28
CA LEU A 116 12.81 -6.08 -7.98
C LEU A 116 13.86 -7.20 -8.01
N TYR A 117 14.57 -7.43 -6.90
CA TYR A 117 15.69 -8.37 -6.89
C TYR A 117 15.25 -9.81 -7.18
N HIS A 118 14.16 -10.27 -6.58
CA HIS A 118 13.51 -11.56 -6.86
C HIS A 118 12.13 -11.33 -7.50
N ASN A 119 12.08 -11.06 -8.81
CA ASN A 119 10.82 -10.79 -9.51
C ASN A 119 10.23 -12.00 -10.23
N ASP A 120 11.00 -13.04 -10.59
CA ASP A 120 10.48 -14.23 -11.29
C ASP A 120 11.43 -15.41 -11.03
N GLU A 121 11.60 -15.73 -9.73
CA GLU A 121 12.51 -16.82 -9.32
C GLU A 121 11.96 -18.19 -9.73
N SER A 122 10.63 -18.32 -9.86
CA SER A 122 9.96 -19.52 -10.37
C SER A 122 10.28 -19.78 -11.85
N GLY A 123 10.60 -18.73 -12.61
CA GLY A 123 10.84 -18.77 -14.05
C GLY A 123 9.57 -18.96 -14.88
N GLY A 124 8.40 -18.73 -14.27
CA GLY A 124 7.10 -18.84 -14.92
C GLY A 124 6.79 -17.70 -15.89
N GLY A 125 7.53 -16.59 -15.82
CA GLY A 125 7.29 -15.40 -16.65
C GLY A 125 5.96 -14.71 -16.34
N VAL A 126 5.45 -14.91 -15.12
CA VAL A 126 4.15 -14.39 -14.71
C VAL A 126 4.24 -13.00 -14.11
N ALA A 127 5.35 -12.63 -13.48
CA ALA A 127 5.55 -11.38 -12.74
C ALA A 127 5.79 -10.12 -13.61
N ASN A 128 4.81 -9.81 -14.45
CA ASN A 128 4.88 -8.74 -15.44
C ASN A 128 4.33 -7.41 -14.90
N GLY A 129 4.80 -6.31 -15.48
CA GLY A 129 4.19 -4.98 -15.30
C GLY A 129 4.46 -4.31 -13.94
N ASN A 130 5.52 -4.70 -13.23
CA ASN A 130 5.85 -4.15 -11.91
C ASN A 130 6.71 -2.89 -12.01
N ASN A 131 6.38 -1.86 -11.23
CA ASN A 131 7.08 -0.58 -11.15
C ASN A 131 7.68 -0.40 -9.76
N ALA A 132 9.01 -0.43 -9.63
CA ALA A 132 9.74 -0.30 -8.38
C ALA A 132 10.75 0.85 -8.42
N PHE A 133 10.50 1.91 -7.66
CA PHE A 133 11.34 3.10 -7.57
C PHE A 133 11.76 3.33 -6.12
N GLY A 134 12.99 2.96 -5.78
CA GLY A 134 13.53 3.03 -4.42
C GLY A 134 14.55 1.92 -4.16
N SER A 135 15.39 2.08 -3.13
CA SER A 135 16.24 0.96 -2.70
C SER A 135 15.33 -0.12 -2.09
N PHE A 136 15.55 -1.39 -2.47
CA PHE A 136 14.74 -2.53 -2.01
C PHE A 136 13.23 -2.46 -2.28
N ALA A 137 12.77 -1.58 -3.18
CA ALA A 137 11.37 -1.58 -3.59
C ALA A 137 11.04 -2.89 -4.33
N LEU A 138 9.94 -3.57 -3.95
CA LEU A 138 9.56 -4.89 -4.47
C LEU A 138 10.70 -5.93 -4.42
N PHE A 139 11.46 -5.97 -3.32
CA PHE A 139 12.63 -6.84 -3.22
C PHE A 139 12.30 -8.33 -3.44
N ASP A 140 11.23 -8.82 -2.81
CA ASP A 140 10.70 -10.17 -2.96
C ASP A 140 9.28 -10.12 -3.59
N ASN A 141 9.21 -10.38 -4.91
CA ASN A 141 7.98 -10.42 -5.70
C ASN A 141 8.05 -11.63 -6.66
N SER A 142 7.96 -12.85 -6.14
CA SER A 142 8.19 -14.10 -6.90
C SER A 142 7.34 -14.20 -8.16
N ASP A 143 6.03 -13.97 -8.05
CA ASP A 143 5.09 -14.14 -9.16
C ASP A 143 4.03 -13.01 -9.24
N GLY A 144 4.12 -12.00 -8.37
CA GLY A 144 3.20 -10.86 -8.31
C GLY A 144 3.23 -9.96 -9.56
N THR A 145 2.08 -9.43 -9.98
CA THR A 145 1.94 -8.60 -11.20
C THR A 145 1.33 -7.24 -10.95
N HIS A 146 1.64 -6.27 -11.82
CA HIS A 146 1.05 -4.94 -11.83
C HIS A 146 1.18 -4.18 -10.49
N ASN A 147 2.25 -4.43 -9.74
CA ASN A 147 2.54 -3.74 -8.49
C ASN A 147 3.31 -2.45 -8.75
N SER A 148 2.99 -1.39 -8.00
CA SER A 148 3.59 -0.07 -8.11
C SER A 148 4.15 0.39 -6.78
N ALA A 149 5.47 0.28 -6.59
CA ALA A 149 6.20 0.64 -5.38
C ALA A 149 7.10 1.87 -5.61
N PHE A 150 6.87 2.95 -4.87
CA PHE A 150 7.63 4.19 -4.90
C PHE A 150 8.08 4.56 -3.49
N GLY A 151 9.30 4.22 -3.10
CA GLY A 151 9.85 4.47 -1.77
C GLY A 151 10.93 3.45 -1.40
N ASP A 152 11.77 3.81 -0.43
CA ASP A 152 12.70 2.85 0.16
C ASP A 152 11.90 1.70 0.80
N SER A 153 12.20 0.46 0.41
CA SER A 153 11.57 -0.74 0.94
C SER A 153 10.04 -0.81 0.77
N ALA A 154 9.45 -0.08 -0.18
CA ALA A 154 8.02 -0.20 -0.47
C ALA A 154 7.71 -1.58 -1.10
N LEU A 155 6.64 -2.26 -0.64
CA LEU A 155 6.27 -3.62 -1.08
C LEU A 155 7.41 -4.65 -0.97
N THR A 156 8.26 -4.57 0.07
CA THR A 156 9.45 -5.44 0.18
C THR A 156 9.11 -6.93 0.12
N SER A 157 8.04 -7.36 0.80
CA SER A 157 7.58 -8.75 0.85
C SER A 157 6.17 -8.84 0.26
N ASN A 158 6.10 -9.11 -1.04
CA ASN A 158 4.88 -9.19 -1.83
C ASN A 158 4.98 -10.36 -2.82
N VAL A 159 4.99 -11.60 -2.30
CA VAL A 159 5.49 -12.77 -3.03
C VAL A 159 4.63 -13.10 -4.27
N ASP A 160 3.32 -13.29 -4.10
CA ASP A 160 2.40 -13.71 -5.19
C ASP A 160 1.28 -12.69 -5.45
N SER A 161 1.22 -11.62 -4.65
CA SER A 161 0.15 -10.64 -4.73
C SER A 161 0.26 -9.65 -5.89
N PHE A 162 -0.88 -9.22 -6.41
CA PHE A 162 -1.02 -8.37 -7.60
C PHE A 162 -1.86 -7.10 -7.37
N ASN A 163 -1.68 -6.11 -8.26
CA ASN A 163 -2.39 -4.84 -8.30
C ASN A 163 -2.23 -3.97 -7.03
N ASN A 164 -1.09 -4.04 -6.33
CA ASN A 164 -0.84 -3.20 -5.17
C ASN A 164 -0.13 -1.90 -5.54
N THR A 165 -0.52 -0.80 -4.92
CA THR A 165 0.14 0.51 -5.07
C THR A 165 0.68 0.96 -3.72
N ALA A 166 2.01 1.08 -3.60
CA ALA A 166 2.70 1.59 -2.42
C ALA A 166 3.52 2.84 -2.76
N VAL A 167 3.23 3.97 -2.11
CA VAL A 167 3.95 5.23 -2.28
C VAL A 167 4.35 5.77 -0.92
N GLY A 168 5.63 5.68 -0.60
CA GLY A 168 6.19 6.04 0.70
C GLY A 168 7.20 5.00 1.18
N ALA A 169 8.17 5.41 1.99
CA ALA A 169 9.11 4.46 2.57
C ALA A 169 8.38 3.47 3.50
N GLU A 170 8.69 2.17 3.32
CA GLU A 170 8.09 1.03 4.01
C GLU A 170 6.54 0.96 3.92
N ALA A 171 5.92 1.55 2.88
CA ALA A 171 4.50 1.32 2.60
C ALA A 171 4.30 -0.13 2.10
N LEU A 172 3.29 -0.84 2.62
CA LEU A 172 3.02 -2.26 2.31
C LEU A 172 4.25 -3.18 2.50
N PHE A 173 5.07 -2.93 3.52
CA PHE A 173 6.35 -3.65 3.72
C PHE A 173 6.17 -5.17 3.88
N PHE A 174 5.17 -5.60 4.64
CA PHE A 174 4.72 -6.99 4.80
C PHE A 174 3.28 -7.10 4.33
N ASN A 175 3.08 -7.32 3.02
CA ASN A 175 1.75 -7.41 2.42
C ASN A 175 1.30 -8.85 2.12
N ASP A 176 2.21 -9.75 1.78
CA ASP A 176 1.85 -11.14 1.41
C ASP A 176 2.97 -12.05 1.90
N PHE A 177 3.03 -12.22 3.22
CA PHE A 177 4.12 -12.96 3.86
C PHE A 177 4.00 -14.46 3.64
N PHE A 178 2.78 -14.98 3.54
CA PHE A 178 2.53 -16.42 3.38
C PHE A 178 2.53 -16.90 1.94
N ALA A 179 2.64 -16.00 0.96
CA ALA A 179 2.70 -16.33 -0.47
C ALA A 179 1.47 -17.16 -0.90
N ASP A 180 0.30 -16.69 -0.48
CA ASP A 180 -0.98 -17.35 -0.75
C ASP A 180 -1.84 -16.55 -1.75
N ALA A 181 -1.30 -15.42 -2.23
CA ALA A 181 -1.89 -14.53 -3.21
C ALA A 181 -3.24 -13.93 -2.77
N PHE A 182 -3.48 -13.75 -1.46
CA PHE A 182 -4.72 -13.11 -0.99
C PHE A 182 -4.63 -11.58 -0.91
N ALA A 183 -3.46 -11.00 -0.66
CA ALA A 183 -3.29 -9.59 -0.31
C ALA A 183 -3.33 -8.57 -1.47
N ASN A 184 -4.29 -8.72 -2.39
CA ASN A 184 -4.33 -7.99 -3.64
C ASN A 184 -5.11 -6.68 -3.57
N ASN A 185 -4.87 -5.80 -4.54
CA ASN A 185 -5.63 -4.55 -4.76
C ASN A 185 -5.55 -3.57 -3.58
N ASN A 186 -4.42 -3.52 -2.86
CA ASN A 186 -4.19 -2.58 -1.78
C ASN A 186 -3.54 -1.29 -2.29
N THR A 187 -4.02 -0.14 -1.81
CA THR A 187 -3.42 1.18 -2.08
C THR A 187 -2.90 1.79 -0.78
N ALA A 188 -1.60 2.02 -0.69
CA ALA A 188 -0.93 2.63 0.46
C ALA A 188 -0.12 3.85 0.04
N VAL A 189 -0.47 5.03 0.55
CA VAL A 189 0.20 6.29 0.24
C VAL A 189 0.57 7.00 1.55
N GLY A 190 1.84 6.97 1.91
CA GLY A 190 2.36 7.56 3.15
C GLY A 190 3.51 6.74 3.72
N TRP A 191 4.28 7.34 4.63
CA TRP A 191 5.29 6.60 5.39
C TRP A 191 4.62 5.51 6.23
N ARG A 192 5.00 4.25 6.01
CA ARG A 192 4.47 3.07 6.72
C ARG A 192 2.94 2.92 6.68
N ALA A 193 2.29 3.39 5.62
CA ALA A 193 0.88 3.08 5.36
C ALA A 193 0.73 1.59 5.02
N LEU A 194 -0.28 0.90 5.58
CA LEU A 194 -0.50 -0.55 5.42
C LEU A 194 0.76 -1.41 5.64
N ARG A 195 1.65 -1.00 6.55
CA ARG A 195 2.99 -1.63 6.68
C ARG A 195 2.92 -3.11 7.02
N GLU A 196 2.02 -3.48 7.92
CA GLU A 196 1.76 -4.86 8.35
C GLU A 196 0.33 -5.17 7.89
N ASN A 197 0.18 -5.71 6.68
CA ASN A 197 -1.10 -6.09 6.07
C ASN A 197 -0.97 -7.53 5.58
N THR A 198 -1.04 -8.51 6.48
CA THR A 198 -0.45 -9.83 6.23
C THR A 198 -1.01 -10.56 5.01
N ASP A 199 -2.35 -10.67 4.88
CA ASP A 199 -3.01 -11.31 3.74
C ASP A 199 -4.30 -10.57 3.28
N ALA A 200 -4.59 -9.39 3.82
CA ALA A 200 -5.84 -8.69 3.53
C ALA A 200 -5.83 -7.91 2.20
N ALA A 201 -6.98 -7.88 1.54
CA ALA A 201 -7.18 -7.35 0.20
C ALA A 201 -8.06 -6.09 0.19
N SER A 202 -7.94 -5.33 -0.91
CA SER A 202 -8.84 -4.21 -1.24
C SER A 202 -8.87 -3.08 -0.22
N ASN A 203 -7.77 -2.84 0.50
CA ASN A 203 -7.65 -1.75 1.46
C ASN A 203 -7.06 -0.49 0.83
N THR A 204 -7.55 0.68 1.24
CA THR A 204 -7.02 1.98 0.84
C THR A 204 -6.52 2.75 2.06
N ALA A 205 -5.23 3.02 2.14
CA ALA A 205 -4.59 3.79 3.21
C ALA A 205 -3.86 5.00 2.64
N VAL A 206 -4.30 6.21 2.98
CA VAL A 206 -3.69 7.47 2.54
C VAL A 206 -3.39 8.33 3.76
N GLY A 207 -2.13 8.38 4.15
CA GLY A 207 -1.64 9.08 5.33
C GLY A 207 -0.48 8.36 5.99
N SER A 208 0.33 9.09 6.75
CA SER A 208 1.39 8.48 7.56
C SER A 208 0.77 7.52 8.57
N LEU A 209 1.24 6.26 8.59
CA LEU A 209 0.79 5.20 9.51
C LEU A 209 -0.72 4.85 9.40
N ALA A 210 -1.40 5.22 8.31
CA ALA A 210 -2.79 4.80 8.08
C ALA A 210 -2.85 3.27 7.88
N LEU A 211 -3.81 2.58 8.51
CA LEU A 211 -3.94 1.12 8.49
C LEU A 211 -2.62 0.36 8.77
N ARG A 212 -1.77 0.91 9.65
CA ARG A 212 -0.41 0.36 9.84
C ARG A 212 -0.41 -1.11 10.23
N PHE A 213 -1.32 -1.49 11.12
CA PHE A 213 -1.55 -2.87 11.53
C PHE A 213 -2.93 -3.27 11.05
N ASN A 214 -2.98 -4.05 9.97
CA ASN A 214 -4.18 -4.59 9.37
C ASN A 214 -4.02 -6.11 9.23
N ASP A 215 -5.04 -6.90 9.57
CA ASP A 215 -4.97 -8.37 9.45
C ASP A 215 -3.84 -8.98 10.32
N VAL A 216 -3.81 -8.59 11.60
CA VAL A 216 -2.77 -9.07 12.53
C VAL A 216 -2.87 -10.58 12.76
N SER A 217 -4.06 -11.15 12.53
CA SER A 217 -4.27 -12.60 12.61
C SER A 217 -3.64 -13.38 11.44
N GLY A 218 -3.43 -12.74 10.29
CA GLY A 218 -2.95 -13.39 9.06
C GLY A 218 -3.96 -14.39 8.50
N PHE A 219 -5.25 -14.10 8.61
CA PHE A 219 -6.32 -14.92 8.03
C PHE A 219 -7.00 -14.25 6.84
N GLY A 220 -6.49 -13.11 6.37
CA GLY A 220 -7.07 -12.34 5.27
C GLY A 220 -8.47 -11.83 5.60
N ALA A 221 -8.75 -11.51 6.86
CA ALA A 221 -10.09 -11.10 7.31
C ALA A 221 -10.33 -9.60 7.14
N ALA A 222 -9.28 -8.79 7.30
CA ALA A 222 -9.37 -7.34 7.38
C ALA A 222 -9.48 -6.63 6.01
N ASN A 223 -10.46 -7.02 5.20
CA ASN A 223 -10.62 -6.57 3.82
C ASN A 223 -11.48 -5.31 3.68
N GLY A 224 -11.25 -4.55 2.60
CA GLY A 224 -12.17 -3.51 2.16
C GLY A 224 -12.25 -2.29 3.09
N ASN A 225 -11.17 -1.95 3.79
CA ASN A 225 -11.12 -0.79 4.67
C ASN A 225 -10.56 0.46 3.94
N THR A 226 -11.13 1.62 4.20
CA THR A 226 -10.64 2.92 3.72
C THR A 226 -10.14 3.75 4.90
N ALA A 227 -8.88 4.18 4.87
CA ALA A 227 -8.27 5.03 5.88
C ALA A 227 -7.57 6.23 5.24
N VAL A 228 -8.12 7.42 5.43
CA VAL A 228 -7.59 8.67 4.87
C VAL A 228 -7.31 9.65 6.01
N GLY A 229 -6.03 9.83 6.34
CA GLY A 229 -5.58 10.67 7.46
C GLY A 229 -4.37 10.06 8.16
N ALA A 230 -3.62 10.89 8.89
CA ALA A 230 -2.54 10.37 9.71
C ALA A 230 -3.11 9.47 10.82
N GLN A 231 -2.60 8.24 10.91
CA GLN A 231 -3.02 7.23 11.88
C GLN A 231 -4.53 6.91 11.85
N ALA A 232 -5.23 7.15 10.73
CA ALA A 232 -6.59 6.64 10.52
C ALA A 232 -6.55 5.10 10.49
N LEU A 233 -7.47 4.43 11.20
CA LEU A 233 -7.48 2.97 11.36
C LEU A 233 -6.12 2.38 11.74
N PHE A 234 -5.35 3.07 12.59
CA PHE A 234 -3.96 2.70 12.90
C PHE A 234 -3.78 1.23 13.31
N SER A 235 -4.74 0.70 14.08
CA SER A 235 -4.81 -0.70 14.49
C SER A 235 -6.18 -1.26 14.12
N ASN A 236 -6.22 -2.07 13.07
CA ASN A 236 -7.38 -2.82 12.63
C ASN A 236 -7.06 -4.31 12.64
N GLY A 237 -7.55 -5.05 13.64
CA GLY A 237 -7.15 -6.45 13.86
C GLY A 237 -7.60 -7.34 12.70
N ASP A 238 -8.91 -7.60 12.64
CA ASP A 238 -9.61 -8.39 11.64
C ASP A 238 -10.87 -7.67 11.12
N GLY A 239 -11.07 -6.40 11.50
CA GLY A 239 -12.22 -5.59 11.08
C GLY A 239 -12.27 -5.35 9.57
N PHE A 240 -13.47 -5.33 8.98
CA PHE A 240 -13.66 -5.21 7.54
C PHE A 240 -14.77 -4.21 7.18
N PHE A 241 -14.69 -3.64 5.97
CA PHE A 241 -15.62 -2.60 5.49
C PHE A 241 -15.74 -1.37 6.41
N ASN A 242 -14.63 -0.89 6.97
CA ASN A 242 -14.60 0.34 7.76
C ASN A 242 -14.07 1.52 6.92
N ASP A 243 -14.76 2.65 6.96
CA ASP A 243 -14.38 3.90 6.32
C ASP A 243 -13.97 4.94 7.38
N ALA A 244 -12.70 5.34 7.40
CA ALA A 244 -12.13 6.30 8.34
C ALA A 244 -11.46 7.46 7.60
N VAL A 245 -12.05 8.66 7.68
CA VAL A 245 -11.56 9.87 7.03
C VAL A 245 -11.35 10.97 8.08
N GLY A 246 -10.09 11.25 8.38
CA GLY A 246 -9.66 12.21 9.39
C GLY A 246 -8.42 11.70 10.12
N ALA A 247 -7.61 12.61 10.67
CA ALA A 247 -6.52 12.18 11.54
C ALA A 247 -7.10 11.48 12.77
N PHE A 248 -6.53 10.33 13.12
CA PHE A 248 -6.97 9.52 14.26
C PHE A 248 -8.41 8.99 14.22
N ALA A 249 -9.09 9.01 13.07
CA ALA A 249 -10.39 8.36 12.93
C ALA A 249 -10.24 6.83 13.08
N LEU A 250 -11.11 6.18 13.87
CA LEU A 250 -11.11 4.72 14.09
C LEU A 250 -9.74 4.14 14.50
N VAL A 251 -8.94 4.84 15.30
CA VAL A 251 -7.56 4.43 15.65
C VAL A 251 -7.44 3.00 16.15
N SER A 252 -8.44 2.51 16.89
CA SER A 252 -8.48 1.16 17.43
C SER A 252 -9.81 0.48 17.09
N ASN A 253 -9.77 -0.46 16.14
CA ASN A 253 -10.90 -1.28 15.71
C ASN A 253 -10.44 -2.75 15.58
N ASN A 254 -10.53 -3.56 16.64
CA ASN A 254 -9.98 -4.92 16.60
C ASN A 254 -10.80 -5.82 15.67
N ASP A 255 -12.11 -5.89 15.86
CA ASP A 255 -13.00 -6.82 15.12
C ASP A 255 -14.25 -6.13 14.54
N GLY A 256 -14.41 -4.82 14.75
CA GLY A 256 -15.58 -4.08 14.29
C GLY A 256 -15.66 -4.01 12.76
N PHE A 257 -16.88 -4.04 12.24
CA PHE A 257 -17.15 -4.00 10.80
C PHE A 257 -18.19 -2.95 10.43
N GLY A 258 -18.12 -2.42 9.21
CA GLY A 258 -19.14 -1.50 8.70
C GLY A 258 -19.18 -0.13 9.38
N ASN A 259 -18.11 0.30 10.04
CA ASN A 259 -18.07 1.60 10.72
C ASN A 259 -17.64 2.73 9.78
N ASN A 260 -18.33 3.87 9.86
CA ASN A 260 -18.14 5.05 9.02
C ASN A 260 -17.73 6.25 9.89
N ALA A 261 -16.44 6.59 9.97
CA ALA A 261 -15.90 7.69 10.78
C ALA A 261 -15.34 8.82 9.91
N PHE A 262 -16.01 9.97 9.89
CA PHE A 262 -15.62 11.17 9.15
C PHE A 262 -15.39 12.35 10.10
N GLY A 263 -14.13 12.60 10.48
CA GLY A 263 -13.76 13.66 11.42
C GLY A 263 -12.46 13.36 12.13
N ASN A 264 -11.85 14.37 12.77
CA ASN A 264 -10.70 14.11 13.63
C ASN A 264 -11.15 13.31 14.86
N SER A 265 -10.49 12.18 15.13
CA SER A 265 -10.80 11.31 16.27
C SER A 265 -12.26 10.85 16.35
N ALA A 266 -12.98 10.81 15.23
CA ALA A 266 -14.29 10.18 15.16
C ALA A 266 -14.14 8.66 15.40
N LEU A 267 -14.99 8.07 16.24
CA LEU A 267 -14.90 6.66 16.65
C LEU A 267 -13.50 6.26 17.16
N PHE A 268 -12.82 7.15 17.89
CA PHE A 268 -11.43 6.96 18.31
C PHE A 268 -11.18 5.63 19.05
N PHE A 269 -12.07 5.27 19.96
CA PHE A 269 -12.20 3.92 20.51
C PHE A 269 -13.48 3.29 19.95
N ASN A 270 -13.34 2.17 19.25
CA ASN A 270 -14.46 1.38 18.73
C ASN A 270 -13.99 -0.06 18.48
N THR A 271 -13.72 -0.80 19.56
CA THR A 271 -12.88 -2.01 19.47
C THR A 271 -13.58 -3.20 18.81
N THR A 272 -14.83 -3.47 19.19
CA THR A 272 -15.66 -4.57 18.67
C THR A 272 -17.00 -4.17 18.02
N PRO A 273 -17.57 -2.95 18.18
CA PRO A 273 -18.87 -2.66 17.61
C PRO A 273 -18.87 -2.51 16.09
N ALA A 274 -20.06 -2.70 15.54
CA ALA A 274 -20.33 -2.66 14.13
C ALA A 274 -21.40 -1.63 13.75
N GLU A 275 -21.36 -1.23 12.49
CA GLU A 275 -22.41 -0.46 11.83
C GLU A 275 -22.65 0.93 12.45
N ASN A 276 -21.61 1.55 13.02
CA ASN A 276 -21.70 2.92 13.55
C ASN A 276 -21.33 3.96 12.49
N THR A 277 -22.06 5.08 12.46
CA THR A 277 -21.74 6.24 11.61
C THR A 277 -21.43 7.44 12.48
N ALA A 278 -20.20 7.95 12.45
CA ALA A 278 -19.76 9.13 13.17
C ALA A 278 -19.23 10.19 12.20
N ILE A 279 -19.90 11.34 12.12
CA ILE A 279 -19.52 12.46 11.25
C ILE A 279 -19.36 13.71 12.12
N GLY A 280 -18.12 14.14 12.34
CA GLY A 280 -17.79 15.29 13.19
C GLY A 280 -16.52 15.05 13.99
N ASP A 281 -15.92 16.14 14.47
CA ASP A 281 -14.80 16.06 15.42
C ASP A 281 -15.25 15.33 16.70
N VAL A 282 -14.50 14.31 17.09
CA VAL A 282 -14.75 13.46 18.28
C VAL A 282 -16.17 12.88 18.41
N ALA A 283 -16.93 12.76 17.31
CA ALA A 283 -18.22 12.07 17.32
C ALA A 283 -18.02 10.58 17.67
N LEU A 284 -18.84 10.04 18.60
CA LEU A 284 -18.72 8.66 19.11
C LEU A 284 -17.30 8.28 19.58
N ALA A 285 -16.51 9.22 20.09
CA ALA A 285 -15.09 8.97 20.41
C ALA A 285 -14.86 7.83 21.42
N PHE A 286 -15.80 7.58 22.33
CA PHE A 286 -15.74 6.52 23.34
C PHE A 286 -16.85 5.48 23.13
N ASN A 287 -17.00 4.99 21.90
CA ASN A 287 -17.93 3.93 21.59
C ASN A 287 -17.36 2.55 21.99
N ASP A 288 -17.96 1.83 22.94
CA ASP A 288 -17.39 0.56 23.44
C ASP A 288 -15.99 0.68 24.06
N PHE A 289 -15.82 1.64 24.96
CA PHE A 289 -14.60 1.79 25.74
C PHE A 289 -14.40 0.61 26.72
N SER A 290 -15.49 0.01 27.23
CA SER A 290 -15.46 -1.15 28.12
C SER A 290 -15.20 -2.48 27.41
N LEU A 291 -15.18 -2.50 26.07
CA LEU A 291 -14.92 -3.69 25.24
C LEU A 291 -16.01 -4.77 25.38
N ALA A 292 -17.26 -4.35 25.65
CA ALA A 292 -18.41 -5.23 25.78
C ALA A 292 -19.02 -5.63 24.43
N GLY A 293 -18.74 -4.87 23.36
CA GLY A 293 -19.23 -5.11 22.00
C GLY A 293 -20.71 -4.86 21.78
N THR A 294 -21.34 -4.08 22.67
CA THR A 294 -22.79 -3.83 22.59
C THR A 294 -23.13 -2.55 21.84
N ALA A 295 -22.19 -1.62 21.66
CA ALA A 295 -22.43 -0.27 21.15
C ALA A 295 -22.59 -0.18 19.61
N ASN A 296 -23.54 -0.92 19.07
CA ASN A 296 -23.77 -1.09 17.63
C ASN A 296 -24.85 -0.15 17.09
N ASN A 297 -24.84 0.08 15.76
CA ASN A 297 -25.92 0.77 15.05
C ASN A 297 -26.18 2.23 15.49
N ASN A 298 -25.16 2.95 15.94
CA ASN A 298 -25.32 4.35 16.33
C ASN A 298 -24.99 5.30 15.18
N VAL A 299 -25.77 6.36 15.02
CA VAL A 299 -25.55 7.44 14.06
C VAL A 299 -25.30 8.73 14.83
N ALA A 300 -24.09 9.28 14.76
CA ALA A 300 -23.70 10.55 15.36
C ALA A 300 -23.24 11.53 14.27
N VAL A 301 -23.96 12.64 14.09
CA VAL A 301 -23.64 13.67 13.10
C VAL A 301 -23.55 15.03 13.79
N GLY A 302 -22.34 15.51 14.03
CA GLY A 302 -22.04 16.74 14.76
C GLY A 302 -20.81 16.56 15.64
N GLY A 303 -20.13 17.66 15.99
CA GLY A 303 -18.97 17.59 16.88
C GLY A 303 -19.38 17.08 18.26
N ALA A 304 -18.67 16.10 18.81
CA ALA A 304 -18.95 15.47 20.10
C ALA A 304 -20.39 14.89 20.26
N ALA A 305 -21.08 14.56 19.17
CA ALA A 305 -22.33 13.81 19.24
C ALA A 305 -22.07 12.38 19.76
N LEU A 306 -22.92 11.90 20.70
CA LEU A 306 -22.80 10.60 21.40
C LEU A 306 -21.40 10.32 21.97
N PHE A 307 -20.73 11.37 22.48
CA PHE A 307 -19.32 11.30 22.85
C PHE A 307 -18.95 10.17 23.83
N ASN A 308 -19.83 9.79 24.78
CA ASN A 308 -19.57 8.80 25.84
C ASN A 308 -20.37 7.48 25.70
N ASN A 309 -20.76 7.08 24.49
CA ASN A 309 -21.63 5.91 24.28
C ASN A 309 -20.91 4.57 24.49
N ASP A 310 -20.78 4.11 25.73
CA ASP A 310 -20.02 2.89 26.04
C ASP A 310 -20.71 1.59 25.57
N GLY A 311 -21.98 1.39 25.93
CA GLY A 311 -22.74 0.19 25.61
C GLY A 311 -23.99 0.42 24.76
N GLY A 312 -24.39 1.68 24.57
CA GLY A 312 -25.66 2.05 23.95
C GLY A 312 -25.74 1.73 22.46
N SER A 313 -26.90 1.27 22.00
CA SER A 313 -27.11 0.84 20.61
C SER A 313 -28.32 1.49 19.95
N GLU A 314 -28.33 1.51 18.63
CA GLU A 314 -29.49 2.01 17.84
C GLU A 314 -29.83 3.48 18.14
N ASN A 315 -28.86 4.30 18.58
CA ASN A 315 -29.08 5.71 18.86
C ASN A 315 -28.77 6.58 17.65
N THR A 316 -29.66 7.52 17.33
CA THR A 316 -29.42 8.56 16.33
C THR A 316 -29.27 9.92 17.01
N ALA A 317 -28.13 10.58 16.85
CA ALA A 317 -27.86 11.92 17.34
C ALA A 317 -27.36 12.82 16.20
N VAL A 318 -28.08 13.90 15.93
CA VAL A 318 -27.75 14.86 14.88
C VAL A 318 -27.72 16.26 15.48
N GLY A 319 -26.54 16.86 15.58
CA GLY A 319 -26.27 18.14 16.22
C GLY A 319 -24.98 18.11 17.03
N THR A 320 -24.41 19.28 17.31
CA THR A 320 -23.20 19.36 18.15
C THR A 320 -23.56 18.97 19.59
N GLY A 321 -22.73 18.15 20.23
CA GLY A 321 -22.92 17.72 21.61
C GLY A 321 -24.26 17.02 21.90
N ALA A 322 -24.91 16.44 20.89
CA ALA A 322 -26.18 15.74 21.04
C ALA A 322 -25.98 14.34 21.68
N GLY A 323 -26.85 13.96 22.62
CA GLY A 323 -26.82 12.69 23.34
C GLY A 323 -25.54 12.40 24.15
N PRO A 324 -24.86 13.36 24.79
CA PRO A 324 -23.51 13.14 25.34
C PRO A 324 -23.48 12.26 26.59
N ASN A 325 -24.64 11.95 27.17
CA ASN A 325 -24.82 11.13 28.38
C ASN A 325 -25.56 9.80 28.11
N VAL A 326 -25.73 9.42 26.84
CA VAL A 326 -26.14 8.05 26.50
C VAL A 326 -24.90 7.19 26.70
N VAL A 327 -24.93 6.31 27.69
CA VAL A 327 -23.81 5.41 28.01
C VAL A 327 -24.19 3.99 27.57
N ASP A 328 -25.28 3.44 28.10
CA ASP A 328 -25.84 2.11 27.79
C ASP A 328 -27.25 2.17 27.16
N GLY A 329 -27.82 3.36 27.09
CA GLY A 329 -29.15 3.63 26.54
C GLY A 329 -29.30 3.25 25.06
N PHE A 330 -30.51 2.86 24.65
CA PHE A 330 -30.76 2.34 23.31
C PHE A 330 -32.00 2.92 22.63
N ASN A 331 -32.03 2.85 21.30
CA ASN A 331 -33.18 3.24 20.47
C ASN A 331 -33.65 4.69 20.73
N ASN A 332 -32.70 5.62 20.89
CA ASN A 332 -33.00 7.03 21.07
C ASN A 332 -32.81 7.85 19.78
N THR A 333 -33.50 8.98 19.67
CA THR A 333 -33.30 9.97 18.61
C THR A 333 -33.13 11.36 19.22
N TYR A 334 -31.94 11.96 19.05
CA TYR A 334 -31.61 13.32 19.46
C TYR A 334 -31.38 14.19 18.23
N LEU A 335 -32.11 15.30 18.10
CA LEU A 335 -31.97 16.25 16.99
C LEU A 335 -31.82 17.69 17.49
N GLY A 336 -30.65 18.26 17.24
CA GLY A 336 -30.26 19.65 17.51
C GLY A 336 -29.11 19.78 18.52
N ASP A 337 -28.79 21.00 18.94
CA ASP A 337 -27.56 21.31 19.68
C ASP A 337 -27.69 21.02 21.19
N PHE A 338 -26.74 20.28 21.75
CA PHE A 338 -26.69 19.88 23.16
C PHE A 338 -27.92 19.13 23.71
N VAL A 339 -28.75 18.56 22.84
CA VAL A 339 -29.97 17.82 23.23
C VAL A 339 -29.58 16.53 23.96
N GLY A 340 -30.28 16.16 25.03
CA GLY A 340 -29.98 14.95 25.82
C GLY A 340 -28.94 15.15 26.93
N THR A 341 -28.48 16.38 27.16
CA THR A 341 -27.52 16.71 28.24
C THR A 341 -28.09 16.66 29.66
N LEU A 342 -29.41 16.69 29.83
CA LEU A 342 -30.07 16.77 31.15
C LEU A 342 -30.54 15.42 31.69
N ALA A 343 -30.59 14.39 30.84
CA ALA A 343 -30.99 13.05 31.23
C ALA A 343 -29.77 12.13 31.16
N ALA A 344 -29.66 11.21 32.11
CA ALA A 344 -28.66 10.17 32.09
C ALA A 344 -29.32 8.91 31.53
N ASP A 345 -28.71 8.36 30.49
CA ASP A 345 -28.91 6.99 30.03
C ASP A 345 -30.37 6.59 29.74
N GLU A 346 -30.96 7.29 28.77
CA GLU A 346 -32.35 7.04 28.34
C GLU A 346 -32.44 5.90 27.33
N SER A 347 -33.63 5.31 27.20
CA SER A 347 -33.96 4.40 26.09
C SER A 347 -35.32 4.76 25.49
N ASP A 348 -35.55 4.36 24.24
CA ASP A 348 -36.81 4.54 23.51
C ASP A 348 -37.32 5.99 23.48
N THR A 349 -36.40 6.96 23.50
CA THR A 349 -36.71 8.38 23.68
C THR A 349 -36.40 9.20 22.44
N ILE A 350 -37.31 10.11 22.08
CA ILE A 350 -37.10 11.11 21.04
C ILE A 350 -36.98 12.49 21.68
N ARG A 351 -35.90 13.20 21.39
CA ARG A 351 -35.68 14.59 21.78
C ARG A 351 -35.32 15.43 20.57
N ILE A 352 -35.98 16.56 20.41
CA ILE A 352 -35.73 17.53 19.35
C ILE A 352 -35.67 18.91 19.99
N GLY A 353 -34.62 19.70 19.72
CA GLY A 353 -34.51 21.05 20.27
C GLY A 353 -33.09 21.61 20.25
N ASP A 354 -32.87 22.67 21.02
CA ASP A 354 -31.56 23.32 21.18
C ASP A 354 -31.41 23.72 22.66
N LEU A 355 -30.30 23.30 23.28
CA LEU A 355 -29.95 23.60 24.67
C LEU A 355 -28.68 24.47 24.79
N SER A 356 -28.18 25.03 23.68
CA SER A 356 -26.92 25.77 23.59
C SER A 356 -26.88 27.10 24.36
N ASN A 357 -28.02 27.60 24.86
CA ASN A 357 -28.07 28.91 25.52
C ASN A 357 -29.10 28.96 26.66
N GLY A 358 -28.66 28.81 27.91
CA GLY A 358 -29.02 29.62 29.09
C GLY A 358 -30.48 30.02 29.42
N ASN A 359 -31.49 29.60 28.67
CA ASN A 359 -32.90 29.84 28.93
C ASN A 359 -33.52 28.47 29.19
N GLY A 360 -33.54 28.08 30.46
CA GLY A 360 -34.15 26.84 30.98
C GLY A 360 -35.65 26.73 30.75
N ALA A 361 -36.08 26.74 29.50
CA ALA A 361 -37.37 26.25 29.05
C ALA A 361 -37.11 25.55 27.72
N GLY A 362 -36.98 24.22 27.77
CA GLY A 362 -37.29 23.43 26.60
C GLY A 362 -38.66 23.88 26.12
N SER A 363 -38.74 24.42 24.90
CA SER A 363 -40.02 24.60 24.24
C SER A 363 -40.52 23.20 23.87
N LEU A 364 -41.19 22.57 24.82
CA LEU A 364 -42.11 21.43 24.63
C LEU A 364 -43.43 21.90 23.98
N ASP A 365 -43.38 22.89 23.09
CA ASP A 365 -44.54 23.22 22.26
C ASP A 365 -44.43 22.37 21.00
N CYS A 366 -45.10 21.21 21.06
CA CYS A 366 -45.38 20.30 19.95
C CYS A 366 -46.14 20.99 18.82
#